data_AF-A0A0R2HBV1-F1
#
_entry.id   AF-A0A0R2HBV1-F1
#
_cell.length_a   1.000
_cell.length_b   1.000
_cell.length_c   1.000
_cell.angle_alpha   90.00
_cell.angle_beta   90.00
_cell.angle_gamma   90.00
#
_symmetry.space_group_name_H-M   'P 1'
#
loop_
_entity.id
_entity.type
_entity.pdbx_description
1 polymer ?
#
loop_
_entity_poly.entity_id
_entity_poly.type
_entity_poly.pdbx_seq_one_letter_code
_entity_poly.pdbx_strand_id
1 'polypeptide(L)'
;MRLLIDGDACPNKEELYQLALDYNIEMIVFCDYSHIINGEYETIYCDMGHDEVDQIIYKEAHRDDIITHVGEKTHGFNHEDDSPSLYYFCRNFID
;
A
#
# COMPACT_ATOMS: atom_id res chain seq x y z
N MET A 1 2.65 -3.29 14.15
CA MET A 1 3.00 -3.40 12.74
C MET A 1 1.75 -3.70 11.95
N ARG A 2 1.33 -2.73 11.15
CA ARG A 2 0.22 -2.80 10.20
C ARG A 2 0.74 -2.43 8.82
N LEU A 3 0.00 -2.81 7.78
CA LEU A 3 0.25 -2.44 6.40
C LEU A 3 -0.74 -1.35 5.98
N LEU A 4 -0.24 -0.13 5.79
CA LEU A 4 -1.02 1.03 5.37
C LEU A 4 -0.82 1.22 3.86
N ILE A 5 -1.92 1.12 3.09
CA ILE A 5 -1.89 1.16 1.63
C ILE A 5 -2.52 2.45 1.14
N ASP A 6 -1.82 3.16 0.26
CA ASP A 6 -2.46 4.15 -0.61
C ASP A 6 -3.26 3.41 -1.71
N GLY A 7 -4.57 3.41 -1.53
CA GLY A 7 -5.54 2.77 -2.38
C GLY A 7 -5.78 3.49 -3.71
N ASP A 8 -5.44 4.77 -3.83
CA ASP A 8 -5.54 5.52 -5.08
C ASP A 8 -4.39 5.13 -6.01
N ALA A 9 -3.20 4.92 -5.44
CA ALA A 9 -2.00 4.58 -6.19
C ALA A 9 -1.80 3.07 -6.46
N CYS A 10 -2.54 2.16 -5.80
CA CYS A 10 -2.29 0.71 -5.82
C CYS A 10 -3.34 -0.10 -6.60
N PRO A 11 -3.07 -0.67 -7.79
CA PRO A 11 -4.05 -1.44 -8.56
C PRO A 11 -4.25 -2.87 -7.99
N ASN A 12 -3.22 -3.51 -7.44
CA ASN A 12 -3.26 -4.92 -7.02
C ASN A 12 -3.45 -5.10 -5.50
N LYS A 13 -4.51 -4.52 -4.96
CA LYS A 13 -4.81 -4.59 -3.50
C LYS A 13 -5.12 -6.00 -3.01
N GLU A 14 -5.72 -6.86 -3.83
CA GLU A 14 -6.07 -8.23 -3.44
C GLU A 14 -4.85 -9.10 -3.17
N GLU A 15 -3.79 -8.97 -3.98
CA GLU A 15 -2.55 -9.73 -3.79
C GLU A 15 -1.84 -9.32 -2.49
N LEU A 16 -1.81 -8.02 -2.20
CA LEU A 16 -1.31 -7.51 -0.93
C LEU A 16 -2.14 -8.00 0.25
N TYR A 17 -3.45 -8.11 0.10
CA TYR A 17 -4.33 -8.62 1.16
C TYR A 17 -4.06 -10.10 1.46
N GLN A 18 -3.93 -10.94 0.43
CA GLN A 18 -3.56 -12.35 0.64
C GLN A 18 -2.20 -12.48 1.32
N LEU A 19 -1.22 -11.66 0.93
CA LEU A 19 0.08 -11.62 1.59
C LEU A 19 -0.04 -11.16 3.05
N ALA A 20 -0.84 -10.14 3.33
CA ALA A 20 -1.07 -9.67 4.68
C ALA A 20 -1.69 -10.76 5.56
N LEU A 21 -2.64 -11.54 5.02
CA LEU A 21 -3.24 -12.70 5.69
C LEU A 21 -2.20 -13.80 5.99
N ASP A 22 -1.38 -14.16 5.00
CA ASP A 22 -0.35 -15.21 5.15
C ASP A 22 0.67 -14.88 6.26
N TYR A 23 0.99 -13.59 6.42
CA TYR A 23 1.90 -13.10 7.45
C TYR A 23 1.21 -12.64 8.73
N ASN A 24 -0.13 -12.75 8.81
CA ASN A 24 -0.95 -12.28 9.92
C ASN A 24 -0.67 -10.80 10.28
N ILE A 25 -0.58 -9.96 9.26
CA ILE A 25 -0.41 -8.51 9.35
C ILE A 25 -1.75 -7.86 9.01
N GLU A 26 -2.19 -6.92 9.84
CA GLU A 26 -3.37 -6.11 9.57
C GLU A 26 -3.12 -5.17 8.39
N MET A 27 -4.03 -5.12 7.42
CA MET A 27 -3.95 -4.25 6.25
C MET A 27 -5.10 -3.24 6.24
N ILE A 28 -4.75 -1.96 6.13
CA ILE A 28 -5.67 -0.83 6.07
C ILE A 28 -5.42 -0.07 4.76
N VAL A 29 -6.46 0.13 3.97
CA VAL A 29 -6.38 0.84 2.69
C VAL A 29 -7.01 2.23 2.82
N PHE A 30 -6.32 3.25 2.34
CA PHE A 30 -6.78 4.63 2.34
C PHE A 30 -7.03 5.07 0.90
N CYS A 31 -8.22 5.53 0.57
CA CYS A 31 -8.53 6.00 -0.78
C CYS A 31 -9.53 7.15 -0.73
N ASP A 32 -9.55 7.97 -1.78
CA ASP A 32 -10.58 8.99 -1.90
C ASP A 32 -11.95 8.38 -2.27
N TYR A 33 -13.01 9.18 -2.17
CA TYR A 33 -14.37 8.76 -2.57
C TYR A 33 -14.55 8.55 -4.08
N SER A 34 -13.55 8.85 -4.92
CA SER A 34 -13.64 8.65 -6.37
C SER A 34 -13.38 7.19 -6.76
N HIS A 35 -12.69 6.43 -5.90
CA HIS A 35 -12.42 5.01 -6.08
C HIS A 35 -13.37 4.16 -5.22
N ILE A 36 -14.29 3.43 -5.85
CA ILE A 36 -15.09 2.42 -5.14
C ILE A 36 -14.22 1.18 -4.94
N ILE A 37 -13.77 0.95 -3.72
CA ILE A 37 -13.04 -0.26 -3.34
C ILE A 37 -14.04 -1.32 -2.86
N ASN A 38 -14.05 -2.47 -3.55
CA ASN A 38 -14.77 -3.67 -3.13
C ASN A 38 -13.72 -4.73 -2.76
N GLY A 39 -13.42 -4.86 -1.48
CA GLY A 39 -12.48 -5.85 -0.94
C GLY A 39 -12.87 -6.30 0.47
N GLU A 40 -12.25 -7.37 0.95
CA GLU A 40 -12.48 -7.89 2.32
C GLU A 40 -11.57 -7.23 3.37
N TYR A 41 -10.71 -6.30 2.95
CA TYR A 41 -9.81 -5.54 3.81
C TYR A 41 -10.45 -4.23 4.31
N GLU A 42 -9.95 -3.75 5.44
CA GLU A 42 -10.38 -2.46 5.99
C GLU A 42 -10.04 -1.33 5.02
N THR A 43 -11.03 -0.46 4.78
CA THR A 43 -10.88 0.70 3.89
C THR A 43 -11.35 1.96 4.59
N ILE A 44 -10.47 2.95 4.66
CA ILE A 44 -10.73 4.29 5.19
C ILE A 44 -10.86 5.25 4.00
N TYR A 45 -12.07 5.79 3.83
CA TYR A 45 -12.36 6.77 2.79
C TYR A 45 -11.94 8.17 3.24
N CYS A 46 -11.18 8.84 2.38
CA CYS A 46 -10.62 10.17 2.58
C CYS A 46 -11.37 11.21 1.75
N ASP A 47 -11.40 12.46 2.22
CA ASP A 47 -12.01 13.55 1.45
C ASP A 47 -11.26 13.78 0.13
N MET A 48 -11.97 14.28 -0.89
CA MET A 48 -11.37 14.61 -2.17
C MET A 48 -10.56 15.92 -2.03
N GLY A 49 -9.24 15.80 -1.96
CA GLY A 49 -8.29 16.90 -1.78
C GLY A 49 -6.88 16.50 -2.20
N HIS A 50 -6.05 17.49 -2.54
CA HIS A 50 -4.65 17.23 -2.92
C HIS A 50 -3.89 16.64 -1.72
N ASP A 51 -3.28 15.47 -1.91
CA ASP A 51 -2.53 14.71 -0.91
C ASP A 51 -3.31 14.34 0.36
N GLU A 52 -4.66 14.29 0.31
CA GLU A 52 -5.46 14.02 1.53
C GLU A 52 -5.21 12.59 2.06
N VAL A 53 -5.12 11.62 1.16
CA VAL A 53 -4.79 10.22 1.49
C VAL A 53 -3.43 10.13 2.18
N ASP A 54 -2.39 10.76 1.61
CA ASP A 54 -1.05 10.80 2.20
C ASP A 54 -1.05 11.44 3.59
N GLN A 55 -1.79 12.54 3.76
CA GLN A 55 -1.90 13.22 5.05
C GLN A 55 -2.58 12.37 6.12
N ILE A 56 -3.58 11.59 5.73
CA ILE A 56 -4.28 10.69 6.67
C ILE A 56 -3.38 9.52 7.04
N ILE A 57 -2.72 8.88 6.07
CA ILE A 57 -1.72 7.83 6.34
C ILE A 57 -0.65 8.35 7.31
N TYR A 58 -0.14 9.57 7.09
CA TYR A 58 0.86 10.18 7.96
C TYR A 58 0.36 10.37 9.40
N LYS A 59 -0.91 10.76 9.59
CA LYS A 59 -1.52 10.95 10.92
C LYS A 59 -1.80 9.62 11.63
N GLU A 60 -2.19 8.60 10.88
CA GLU A 60 -2.57 7.27 11.40
C GLU A 60 -1.37 6.36 11.64
N ALA A 61 -0.24 6.61 10.97
CA ALA A 61 0.95 5.80 11.09
C ALA A 61 1.50 5.78 12.52
N HIS A 62 1.84 4.58 12.98
CA HIS A 62 2.51 4.34 14.24
C HIS A 62 3.90 3.76 14.01
N ARG A 63 4.72 3.75 15.08
CA ARG A 63 6.00 3.05 15.05
C ARG A 63 5.76 1.58 14.66
N ASP A 64 6.62 1.09 13.77
CA ASP A 64 6.59 -0.27 13.20
C ASP A 64 5.49 -0.52 12.17
N ASP A 65 4.75 0.48 11.71
CA ASP A 65 3.87 0.32 10.54
C ASP A 65 4.66 0.35 9.23
N ILE A 66 4.16 -0.39 8.24
CA ILE A 66 4.68 -0.46 6.87
C ILE A 66 3.71 0.33 5.99
N ILE A 67 4.22 1.33 5.29
CA ILE A 67 3.43 2.13 4.34
C ILE A 67 3.83 1.70 2.93
N THR A 68 2.88 1.57 2.00
CA THR A 68 3.21 1.31 0.58
C THR A 68 2.23 1.96 -0.39
N HIS A 69 2.77 2.36 -1.53
CA HIS A 69 2.05 2.92 -2.69
C HIS A 69 2.50 2.09 -3.91
N VAL A 70 1.62 1.31 -4.53
CA VAL A 70 2.03 0.40 -5.63
C VAL A 70 1.64 0.98 -6.98
N GLY A 71 2.42 1.88 -7.56
CA GLY A 71 2.17 2.35 -8.93
C GLY A 71 2.51 1.29 -9.98
N GLU A 72 1.61 0.98 -10.91
CA GLU A 72 1.95 0.21 -12.11
C GLU A 72 2.45 1.12 -13.24
N LYS A 73 3.67 0.89 -13.75
CA LYS A 73 4.00 0.67 -15.18
C LYS A 73 5.47 0.23 -15.32
N THR A 74 5.75 -1.08 -15.27
CA THR A 74 7.01 -1.61 -15.79
C THR A 74 6.83 -2.07 -17.24
N HIS A 75 6.67 -1.12 -18.17
CA HIS A 75 6.91 -1.40 -19.59
C HIS A 75 8.43 -1.40 -19.82
N GLY A 76 9.04 -2.59 -19.84
CA GLY A 76 10.43 -2.76 -20.30
C GLY A 76 11.45 -3.31 -19.29
N PHE A 77 11.10 -4.29 -18.44
CA PHE A 77 12.11 -5.05 -17.69
C PHE A 77 12.39 -6.38 -18.38
N ASN A 78 13.63 -6.53 -18.87
CA ASN A 78 14.13 -7.77 -19.43
C ASN A 78 14.21 -8.82 -18.32
N HIS A 79 13.57 -9.96 -18.56
CA HIS A 79 13.81 -11.20 -17.84
C HIS A 79 15.27 -11.60 -18.03
N GLU A 80 16.11 -11.43 -17.01
CA GLU A 80 17.30 -12.28 -16.80
C GLU A 80 18.04 -12.01 -15.47
N ASP A 81 17.68 -10.96 -14.71
CA ASP A 81 18.20 -10.75 -13.35
C ASP A 81 17.07 -10.83 -12.30
N ASP A 82 16.90 -12.03 -11.74
CA ASP A 82 15.96 -12.33 -10.67
C ASP A 82 16.20 -11.48 -9.41
N SER A 83 15.29 -10.54 -9.17
CA SER A 83 14.56 -10.38 -7.89
C SER A 83 13.39 -9.40 -8.10
N PRO A 84 12.13 -9.84 -7.92
CA PRO A 84 10.97 -8.97 -8.11
C PRO A 84 11.10 -7.77 -7.17
N SER A 85 11.01 -6.57 -7.74
CA SER A 85 11.25 -5.28 -7.12
C SER A 85 10.16 -4.86 -6.12
N LEU A 86 9.95 -5.69 -5.11
CA LEU A 86 9.51 -5.38 -3.73
C LEU A 86 10.45 -4.37 -3.00
N TYR A 87 11.40 -3.77 -3.72
CA TYR A 87 12.69 -3.36 -3.17
C TYR A 87 12.78 -1.90 -2.70
N TYR A 88 11.69 -1.14 -2.60
CA TYR A 88 11.80 0.31 -2.29
C TYR A 88 11.17 0.84 -0.99
N PHE A 89 10.56 0.04 -0.11
CA PHE A 89 10.02 0.62 1.14
C PHE A 89 10.47 -0.01 2.46
N CYS A 90 11.00 -1.24 2.47
CA CYS A 90 11.46 -1.88 3.72
C CYS A 90 12.90 -1.54 4.15
N ARG A 91 13.65 -0.68 3.43
CA ARG A 91 15.11 -0.56 3.66
C ARG A 91 15.58 0.54 4.62
N ASN A 92 14.70 1.32 5.26
CA ASN A 92 15.12 2.49 6.06
C ASN A 92 14.68 2.48 7.54
N PHE A 93 14.16 1.39 8.11
CA PHE A 93 13.69 1.40 9.52
C PHE A 93 14.35 0.36 10.45
N ILE A 94 15.39 -0.34 9.99
CA ILE A 94 16.29 -1.08 10.88
C ILE A 94 17.66 -0.39 10.82
N ASP A 95 17.80 0.68 11.61
CA ASP A 95 19.02 1.07 12.32
C ASP A 95 18.63 1.85 13.58
#